data_AF-A0A534DIR3-F1
#
_entry.id   AF-A0A534DIR3-F1
#
_cell.length_a   1.000
_cell.length_b   1.000
_cell.length_c   1.000
_cell.angle_alpha   90.00
_cell.angle_beta   90.00
_cell.angle_gamma   90.00
#
_symmetry.space_group_name_H-M   'P 1'
#
loop_
_entity.id
_entity.type
_entity.pdbx_description
1 polymer ?
#
loop_
_entity_poly.entity_id
_entity_poly.type
_entity_poly.pdbx_seq_one_letter_code
_entity_poly.pdbx_strand_id
1 'polypeptide(L)'
;MAEAISYAPYRHRARFKLAAAAAALAGRIPPWLGVLEPLDAQHSLLSIGAETPEILIAQVIMCGVDFELVEPEHLRPRFQEIASRLNRAALVS
;
A
#
# COMPACT_ATOMS: atom_id res chain seq x y z
N MET A 1 -0.08 -24.28 13.69
CA MET A 1 -1.29 -23.44 13.66
C MET A 1 -0.79 -22.01 13.82
N ALA A 2 -0.74 -21.23 12.74
CA ALA A 2 -0.36 -19.83 12.80
C ALA A 2 -1.63 -19.03 13.04
N GLU A 3 -1.77 -18.55 14.27
CA GLU A 3 -2.88 -17.68 14.68
C GLU A 3 -2.71 -16.34 13.95
N ALA A 4 -3.47 -16.15 12.87
CA ALA A 4 -3.50 -14.90 12.12
C ALA A 4 -4.16 -13.83 13.00
N ILE A 5 -3.33 -13.07 13.70
CA ILE A 5 -3.74 -12.02 14.64
C ILE A 5 -4.52 -10.94 13.88
N SER A 6 -5.83 -10.94 14.08
CA SER A 6 -6.74 -9.80 14.10
C SER A 6 -6.74 -8.87 12.88
N TYR A 7 -7.55 -9.23 11.88
CA TYR A 7 -8.12 -8.28 10.92
C TYR A 7 -8.99 -7.27 11.68
N ALA A 8 -8.42 -6.15 12.12
CA ALA A 8 -9.24 -5.03 12.57
C ALA A 8 -10.21 -4.59 11.44
N PRO A 9 -11.46 -4.18 11.75
CA PRO A 9 -12.45 -3.83 10.74
C PRO A 9 -12.19 -2.43 10.20
N TYR A 10 -11.07 -2.24 9.51
CA TYR A 10 -10.81 -0.99 8.83
C TYR A 10 -11.86 -0.73 7.75
N ARG A 11 -12.50 0.44 7.84
CA ARG A 11 -13.57 0.90 6.94
C ARG A 11 -13.08 1.10 5.50
N HIS A 12 -11.78 1.30 5.32
CA HIS A 12 -11.13 1.38 4.02
C HIS A 12 -10.06 0.30 3.91
N ARG A 13 -10.15 -0.49 2.85
CA ARG A 13 -9.17 -1.53 2.49
C ARG A 13 -8.72 -1.30 1.06
N ALA A 14 -7.46 -1.56 0.79
CA ALA A 14 -6.91 -1.50 -0.55
C ALA A 14 -5.86 -2.57 -0.76
N ARG A 15 -5.70 -2.96 -2.02
CA ARG A 15 -4.67 -3.89 -2.48
C ARG A 15 -3.79 -3.22 -3.50
N PHE A 16 -2.50 -3.41 -3.32
CA PHE A 16 -1.48 -2.84 -4.16
C PHE A 16 -0.61 -3.94 -4.74
N LYS A 17 -0.33 -3.85 -6.03
CA LYS A 17 0.77 -4.59 -6.63
C LYS A 17 2.04 -3.78 -6.39
N LEU A 18 3.04 -4.38 -5.76
CA LEU A 18 4.34 -3.75 -5.50
C LEU A 18 5.37 -4.26 -6.51
N ALA A 19 6.23 -3.38 -6.99
CA ALA A 19 7.35 -3.67 -7.88
C ALA A 19 8.55 -4.27 -7.14
N ALA A 20 8.28 -5.26 -6.28
CA ALA A 20 9.30 -6.09 -5.64
C ALA A 20 8.71 -7.43 -5.21
N ALA A 21 9.54 -8.48 -5.24
CA ALA A 21 9.17 -9.81 -4.75
C ALA A 21 8.88 -9.78 -3.24
N ALA A 22 7.93 -10.60 -2.79
CA ALA A 22 7.54 -10.63 -1.38
C ALA A 22 8.72 -10.91 -0.44
N ALA A 23 9.64 -11.81 -0.83
CA ALA A 23 10.84 -12.12 -0.06
C ALA A 23 11.78 -10.92 0.13
N ALA A 24 11.88 -10.02 -0.87
CA ALA A 24 12.70 -8.81 -0.77
C ALA A 24 12.09 -7.75 0.17
N LEU A 25 10.77 -7.81 0.36
CA LEU A 25 10.03 -6.88 1.22
C LEU A 25 9.71 -7.44 2.61
N ALA A 26 9.80 -8.75 2.83
CA ALA A 26 9.41 -9.43 4.06
C ALA A 26 10.13 -8.90 5.32
N GLY A 27 11.38 -8.44 5.19
CA GLY A 27 12.13 -7.83 6.30
C GLY A 27 11.88 -6.33 6.50
N ARG A 28 11.18 -5.68 5.57
CA ARG A 28 10.93 -4.23 5.54
C ARG A 28 9.50 -3.85 5.87
N ILE A 29 8.55 -4.72 5.53
CA ILE A 29 7.13 -4.51 5.78
C ILE A 29 6.79 -5.06 7.17
N PRO A 30 6.47 -4.19 8.13
CA PRO A 30 6.13 -4.67 9.46
C PRO A 30 4.76 -5.37 9.45
N PRO A 31 4.52 -6.38 10.30
CA PRO A 31 3.27 -7.16 10.28
C PRO A 31 1.99 -6.33 10.48
N TRP A 32 2.09 -5.18 11.15
CA TRP A 32 0.95 -4.29 11.38
C TRP A 32 0.54 -3.48 10.13
N LEU A 33 1.41 -3.39 9.11
CA LEU A 33 1.12 -2.62 7.90
C LEU A 33 0.00 -3.29 7.08
N GLY A 34 0.05 -4.62 6.99
CA GLY A 34 -0.90 -5.42 6.23
C GLY A 34 -0.37 -6.79 5.88
N VAL A 35 -1.06 -7.44 4.95
CA VAL A 35 -0.76 -8.79 4.48
C VAL A 35 -0.02 -8.72 3.16
N LEU A 36 1.21 -9.25 3.12
CA LEU A 36 2.03 -9.34 1.92
C LEU A 36 1.96 -10.76 1.34
N GLU A 37 1.55 -10.87 0.09
CA GLU A 37 1.38 -12.13 -0.64
C GLU A 37 2.32 -12.14 -1.86
N PRO A 38 2.96 -13.28 -2.18
CA PRO A 38 3.72 -13.40 -3.42
C PRO A 38 2.80 -13.35 -4.64
N LEU A 39 3.19 -12.59 -5.67
CA LEU A 39 2.49 -12.57 -6.97
C LEU A 39 3.30 -13.28 -8.05
N ASP A 40 4.56 -12.88 -8.21
CA ASP A 40 5.51 -13.50 -9.12
C ASP A 40 6.96 -13.27 -8.64
N ALA A 41 7.94 -13.60 -9.48
CA ALA A 41 9.36 -13.50 -9.14
C ALA A 41 9.85 -12.05 -8.88
N GLN A 42 9.12 -11.03 -9.33
CA GLN A 42 9.49 -9.62 -9.25
C GLN A 42 8.42 -8.75 -8.58
N HIS A 43 7.21 -9.28 -8.33
CA HIS A 43 6.10 -8.54 -7.76
C HIS A 43 5.47 -9.25 -6.57
N SER A 44 4.76 -8.46 -5.76
CA SER A 44 3.96 -8.93 -4.64
C SER A 44 2.66 -8.16 -4.53
N LEU A 45 1.69 -8.74 -3.84
CA LEU A 45 0.44 -8.07 -3.49
C LEU A 45 0.47 -7.69 -2.02
N LEU A 46 0.20 -6.43 -1.73
CA LEU A 46 0.08 -5.91 -0.37
C LEU A 46 -1.38 -5.51 -0.13
N SER A 47 -2.01 -6.15 0.84
CA SER A 47 -3.35 -5.82 1.32
C SER A 47 -3.24 -5.03 2.61
N ILE A 48 -3.67 -3.77 2.60
CA ILE A 48 -3.66 -2.88 3.77
C ILE A 48 -5.06 -2.38 4.11
N GLY A 49 -5.25 -2.01 5.38
CA GLY A 49 -6.48 -1.38 5.87
C GLY A 49 -6.16 -0.16 6.70
N ALA A 50 -6.99 0.88 6.59
CA ALA A 50 -6.85 2.10 7.37
C ALA A 50 -8.19 2.81 7.60
N GLU A 51 -8.15 3.83 8.46
CA GLU A 51 -9.32 4.66 8.79
C GLU A 51 -9.66 5.66 7.69
N THR A 52 -8.68 6.06 6.86
CA THR A 52 -8.88 7.00 5.75
C THR A 52 -8.03 6.62 4.53
N PRO A 53 -8.41 7.06 3.32
CA PRO A 53 -7.60 6.89 2.12
C PRO A 53 -6.18 7.48 2.21
N GLU A 54 -6.00 8.59 2.94
CA GLU A 54 -4.70 9.26 3.10
C GLU A 54 -3.73 8.36 3.87
N ILE A 55 -4.23 7.68 4.90
CA ILE A 55 -3.41 6.74 5.68
C ILE A 55 -3.01 5.55 4.81
N LEU A 56 -3.91 5.01 3.97
CA LEU A 56 -3.56 3.95 3.00
C LEU A 56 -2.42 4.39 2.08
N ILE A 57 -2.51 5.61 1.54
CA ILE A 57 -1.51 6.19 0.64
C ILE A 57 -0.17 6.35 1.34
N ALA A 58 -0.16 6.90 2.56
CA ALA A 58 1.06 7.06 3.35
C ALA A 58 1.72 5.70 3.65
N GLN A 59 0.92 4.72 4.06
CA GLN A 59 1.38 3.35 4.36
C GLN A 59 2.01 2.66 3.14
N VAL A 60 1.40 2.75 1.95
CA VAL A 60 2.00 2.13 0.75
C VAL A 60 3.26 2.86 0.29
N ILE A 61 3.31 4.20 0.40
CA ILE A 61 4.52 4.99 0.09
C ILE A 61 5.70 4.56 0.97
N MET A 62 5.46 4.24 2.25
CA MET A 62 6.52 3.76 3.16
C MET A 62 7.19 2.47 2.69
N CYS A 63 6.58 1.71 1.77
CA CYS A 63 7.22 0.52 1.19
C CYS A 63 8.46 0.89 0.35
N GLY A 64 8.52 2.12 -0.17
CA GLY A 64 9.69 2.64 -0.90
C GLY A 64 10.00 1.87 -2.19
N VAL A 65 8.96 1.36 -2.86
CA VAL A 65 9.00 0.72 -4.18
C VAL A 65 7.82 1.22 -4.99
N ASP A 66 7.91 1.12 -6.31
CA ASP A 66 6.77 1.45 -7.17
C ASP A 66 5.59 0.54 -6.87
N PHE A 67 4.37 1.09 -6.98
CA PHE A 67 3.15 0.37 -6.67
C PHE A 67 2.01 0.77 -7.59
N GLU A 68 1.08 -0.15 -7.77
CA GLU A 68 -0.15 0.04 -8.53
C GLU A 68 -1.34 -0.30 -7.64
N LEU A 69 -2.33 0.58 -7.60
CA LEU A 69 -3.61 0.29 -6.97
C LEU A 69 -4.38 -0.74 -7.81
N VAL A 70 -4.61 -1.92 -7.23
CA VAL A 70 -5.40 -3.01 -7.84
C VAL A 70 -6.88 -2.81 -7.51
N GLU A 71 -7.20 -2.66 -6.23
CA GLU A 71 -8.55 -2.41 -5.76
C GLU A 71 -8.54 -1.62 -4.43
N PRO A 72 -9.59 -0.85 -4.13
CA PRO A 72 -10.72 -0.53 -5.00
C PRO A 72 -10.43 0.67 -5.91
N GLU A 73 -10.92 0.62 -7.15
CA GLU A 73 -10.66 1.62 -8.19
C GLU A 73 -11.17 3.03 -7.85
N HIS A 74 -12.20 3.16 -6.99
CA HIS A 74 -12.74 4.45 -6.58
C HIS A 74 -11.75 5.30 -5.77
N LEU A 75 -10.63 4.73 -5.31
CA LEU A 75 -9.55 5.50 -4.66
C LEU A 75 -8.63 6.19 -5.66
N ARG A 76 -8.64 5.82 -6.95
CA ARG A 76 -7.77 6.42 -7.98
C ARG A 76 -7.84 7.95 -8.04
N PRO A 77 -9.03 8.60 -8.02
CA PRO A 77 -9.11 10.06 -7.99
C PRO A 77 -8.39 10.67 -6.79
N ARG A 78 -8.50 10.04 -5.61
CA ARG A 78 -7.84 10.53 -4.40
C ARG A 78 -6.31 10.44 -4.47
N PHE A 79 -5.80 9.36 -5.06
CA PHE A 79 -4.37 9.22 -5.35
C PHE A 79 -3.88 10.32 -6.31
N GLN A 80 -4.63 10.62 -7.37
CA GLN A 80 -4.28 11.67 -8.33
C GLN A 80 -4.24 13.06 -7.68
N GLU A 81 -5.18 13.37 -6.79
CA GLU A 81 -5.20 14.63 -6.05
C GLU A 81 -3.97 14.79 -5.15
N ILE A 82 -3.60 13.73 -4.42
CA ILE A 82 -2.43 13.75 -3.53
C ILE A 82 -1.13 13.81 -4.32
N ALA A 83 -0.99 13.03 -5.39
CA ALA A 83 0.15 13.11 -6.29
C ALA A 83 0.31 14.52 -6.86
N SER A 84 -0.79 15.16 -7.27
CA SER A 84 -0.78 16.54 -7.75
C SER A 84 -0.34 17.54 -6.68
N ARG A 85 -0.76 17.35 -5.42
CA ARG A 85 -0.32 18.19 -4.28
C ARG A 85 1.17 18.03 -4.01
N LEU A 86 1.66 16.80 -3.98
CA LEU A 86 3.08 16.48 -3.78
C LEU A 86 3.94 17.06 -4.91
N ASN A 87 3.51 16.91 -6.17
CA ASN A 87 4.21 17.47 -7.32
C ASN A 87 4.28 19.00 -7.25
N ARG A 88 3.19 19.68 -6.90
CA ARG A 88 3.23 21.14 -6.69
C ARG A 88 4.21 21.52 -5.58
N ALA A 89 4.19 20.81 -4.45
CA ALA A 89 5.11 21.08 -3.34
C ALA A 89 6.59 20.89 -3.73
N ALA A 90 6.90 19.89 -4.54
CA ALA A 90 8.26 19.62 -5.01
C ALA A 90 8.79 20.67 -6.03
N LEU A 91 7.88 21.36 -6.73
CA LEU A 91 8.21 22.34 -7.76
C LEU A 91 8.24 23.79 -7.25
N VAL A 92 7.77 24.05 -6.03
CA VAL A 92 7.88 25.37 -5.40
C VAL A 92 9.31 25.52 -4.87
N SER A 93 10.10 26.36 -5.55
CA SER A 93 11.43 26.82 -5.10
C SER A 93 11.31 27.90 -4.04
#